data_AF-A0AAV0L7F4-F1
#
_entry.id   AF-A0AAV0L7F4-F1
#
_cell.length_a   1.000
_cell.length_b   1.000
_cell.length_c   1.000
_cell.angle_alpha   90.00
_cell.angle_beta   90.00
_cell.angle_gamma   90.00
#
_symmetry.space_group_name_H-M   'P 1'
#
loop_
_entity.id
_entity.type
_entity.pdbx_description
1 polymer ?
#
loop_
_entity_poly.entity_id
_entity_poly.type
_entity_poly.pdbx_seq_one_letter_code
_entity_poly.pdbx_strand_id
1 'polypeptide(L)'
;MLEKLQRRKTKLDKKIKTMKKWRMVTNVLFVSAFVSVLVFSVVAAAIAAPPVITALAGALTVPIGSIGKWCNNLWNKYMQALKGQKELVSIMQVGTFITIKDMDTIRVLVGKLEVEIEGLVQNAEFALQDEGEVAVKLVIDEIKKKLEMFNETIDALAEHTRKCSRDISQARTVILQRIIRYPGQ
;
A
#
# COMPACT_ATOMS: atom_id res chain seq x y z
N MET A 1 0.16 -11.72 3.79
CA MET A 1 0.65 -10.60 2.95
C MET A 1 0.15 -9.24 3.44
N LEU A 2 -1.16 -9.08 3.67
CA LEU A 2 -1.78 -7.82 4.12
C LEU A 2 -1.13 -7.23 5.40
N GLU A 3 -0.88 -8.04 6.42
CA GLU A 3 -0.20 -7.60 7.64
C GLU A 3 1.20 -7.02 7.40
N LYS A 4 1.96 -7.58 6.45
CA LYS A 4 3.30 -7.09 6.11
C LYS A 4 3.18 -5.68 5.51
N LEU A 5 2.15 -5.42 4.70
CA LEU A 5 1.86 -4.09 4.15
C LEU A 5 1.41 -3.11 5.24
N GLN A 6 0.55 -3.53 6.17
CA GLN A 6 0.16 -2.71 7.32
C GLN A 6 1.36 -2.34 8.21
N ARG A 7 2.24 -3.30 8.50
CA ARG A 7 3.49 -3.06 9.23
C ARG A 7 4.41 -2.09 8.49
N ARG A 8 4.54 -2.22 7.16
CA ARG A 8 5.31 -1.26 6.35
C ARG A 8 4.70 0.14 6.40
N LYS A 9 3.38 0.26 6.21
CA LYS A 9 2.65 1.53 6.25
C LYS A 9 2.84 2.25 7.58
N THR A 10 2.71 1.55 8.70
CA THR A 10 2.93 2.13 10.04
C THR A 10 4.39 2.54 10.26
N LYS A 11 5.36 1.77 9.76
CA LYS A 11 6.79 2.14 9.79
C LYS A 11 7.06 3.41 8.98
N LEU A 12 6.47 3.52 7.78
CA LEU A 12 6.54 4.73 6.94
C LEU A 12 5.90 5.93 7.63
N ASP A 13 4.74 5.76 8.26
CA ASP A 13 4.08 6.82 9.02
C ASP A 13 4.93 7.32 10.20
N LYS A 14 5.55 6.40 10.95
CA LYS A 14 6.48 6.75 12.02
C LYS A 14 7.67 7.55 11.48
N LYS A 15 8.28 7.11 10.37
CA LYS A 15 9.40 7.83 9.72
C LYS A 15 8.99 9.24 9.28
N ILE A 16 7.85 9.39 8.61
CA ILE A 16 7.33 10.69 8.17
C ILE A 16 7.12 11.63 9.37
N LYS A 17 6.52 11.14 10.46
CA LYS A 17 6.32 11.93 11.69
C LYS A 17 7.65 12.33 12.33
N THR A 18 8.60 11.40 12.47
CA THR A 18 9.93 11.67 13.02
C THR A 18 10.67 12.70 12.16
N MET A 19 10.61 12.57 10.83
CA MET A 19 11.26 13.51 9.93
C MET A 19 10.65 14.91 10.03
N LYS A 20 9.33 15.04 10.21
CA LYS A 20 8.71 16.35 10.43
C LYS A 20 9.24 17.05 11.69
N LYS A 21 9.47 16.28 12.76
CA LYS A 21 10.06 16.80 14.01
C LYS A 21 11.51 17.21 13.82
N TRP A 22 12.33 16.36 13.20
CA TRP A 22 13.74 16.66 12.94
C TRP A 22 13.93 17.92 12.09
N ARG A 23 13.08 18.14 11.07
CA ARG A 23 13.09 19.41 10.31
C ARG A 23 12.87 20.64 11.19
N MET A 24 11.96 20.55 12.16
CA MET A 24 11.68 21.67 13.07
C MET A 24 12.89 21.94 13.97
N VAL A 25 13.52 20.88 14.50
CA VAL A 25 14.72 20.98 15.33
C VAL A 25 15.89 21.57 14.54
N THR A 26 16.16 21.08 13.32
CA THR A 26 17.26 21.61 12.49
C THR A 26 17.03 23.06 12.10
N ASN A 27 15.78 23.46 11.84
CA ASN A 27 15.45 24.86 11.54
C ASN A 27 15.70 25.78 12.75
N VAL A 28 15.29 25.36 13.95
CA VAL A 28 15.53 26.13 15.19
C VAL A 28 17.03 26.23 15.48
N LEU A 29 17.79 25.15 15.32
CA LEU A 29 19.24 25.15 15.50
C LEU A 29 19.94 26.10 14.51
N PHE A 30 19.51 26.09 13.24
CA PHE A 30 20.08 26.98 12.22
C PHE A 30 19.82 28.46 12.52
N VAL A 31 18.59 28.81 12.92
CA VAL A 31 18.23 30.18 13.33
C VAL A 31 19.01 30.59 14.58
N SER A 32 19.10 29.71 15.59
CA SER A 32 19.85 29.98 16.82
C SER A 32 21.34 30.20 16.57
N ALA A 33 21.96 29.37 15.71
CA ALA A 33 23.37 29.53 15.35
C ALA A 33 23.61 30.84 14.59
N PHE A 34 22.71 31.19 13.67
CA PHE A 34 22.80 32.45 12.92
C PHE A 34 22.73 33.67 13.84
N VAL A 35 21.79 33.70 14.79
CA VAL A 35 21.69 34.79 15.79
C VAL A 35 22.95 34.87 16.65
N SER A 36 23.50 33.73 17.07
CA SER A 36 24.74 33.69 17.86
C SER A 36 25.92 34.32 17.11
N VAL A 37 26.12 33.97 15.83
CA VAL A 37 27.18 34.55 14.99
C VAL A 37 27.02 36.06 14.84
N LEU A 38 25.80 36.57 14.71
CA LEU A 38 25.55 38.01 14.65
C LEU A 38 25.95 38.73 15.93
N VAL A 39 25.63 38.18 17.10
CA VAL A 39 26.03 38.76 18.40
C VAL A 39 27.55 38.77 18.56
N PHE A 40 28.23 37.67 18.23
CA PHE A 40 29.71 37.61 18.26
C PHE A 40 30.36 38.59 17.29
N SER A 41 29.76 38.81 16.11
CA SER A 41 30.25 39.79 15.13
C SER A 41 30.23 41.22 15.69
N VAL A 42 29.15 41.60 16.38
CA VAL A 42 29.02 42.93 17.02
C VAL A 42 30.08 43.14 18.11
N VAL A 43 30.30 42.13 18.97
CA VAL A 43 31.30 42.19 20.05
C VAL A 43 32.73 42.28 19.48
N ALA A 44 33.05 41.51 18.44
CA ALA A 44 34.37 41.55 17.80
C ALA A 44 34.66 42.91 17.13
N ALA A 45 33.66 43.54 16.50
CA ALA A 45 33.79 44.87 15.92
C ALA A 45 34.07 45.95 16.98
N ALA A 46 33.52 45.81 18.19
CA ALA A 46 33.74 46.75 19.29
C ALA A 46 35.14 46.65 19.94
N ILE A 47 35.83 45.50 19.80
CA ILE A 47 37.14 45.21 20.43
C ILE A 47 38.31 45.36 19.43
N ALA A 48 38.01 45.71 18.16
CA ALA A 48 38.85 45.64 16.96
C ALA A 48 40.39 45.65 17.12
N ALA A 49 41.00 44.49 16.89
CA ALA A 49 42.31 44.39 16.22
C ALA A 49 42.07 44.18 14.71
N PRO A 50 42.76 44.93 13.81
CA PRO A 50 42.54 44.91 12.36
C PRO A 50 42.48 43.54 11.64
N PRO A 51 43.31 42.52 11.97
CA PRO A 51 43.33 41.28 11.19
C PRO A 51 42.10 40.37 11.41
N VAL A 52 41.39 40.52 12.53
CA VAL A 52 40.22 39.68 12.84
C VAL A 52 39.03 40.06 11.96
N ILE A 53 38.88 41.34 11.64
CA ILE A 53 37.80 41.87 10.79
C ILE A 53 37.96 41.37 9.35
N THR A 54 39.19 41.34 8.83
CA THR A 54 39.50 40.88 7.47
C THR A 54 39.20 39.40 7.29
N ALA A 55 39.49 38.57 8.31
CA ALA A 55 39.18 37.15 8.28
C ALA A 55 37.66 36.87 8.37
N LEU A 56 36.93 37.61 9.22
CA LEU A 56 35.48 37.46 9.35
C LEU A 56 34.74 37.91 8.08
N ALA A 57 35.17 39.02 7.47
CA ALA A 57 34.59 39.53 6.23
C ALA A 57 34.73 38.52 5.07
N GLY A 58 35.84 37.78 4.99
CA GLY A 58 36.03 36.71 4.01
C GLY A 58 35.11 35.51 4.22
N ALA A 59 34.88 35.09 5.48
CA ALA A 59 34.05 33.92 5.80
C ALA A 59 32.54 34.18 5.64
N LEU A 60 32.09 35.42 5.85
CA LEU A 60 30.68 35.81 5.68
C LEU A 60 30.25 35.97 4.22
N THR A 61 31.18 35.88 3.26
CA THR A 61 30.85 35.91 1.82
C THR A 61 30.07 34.68 1.34
N VAL A 62 30.07 33.58 2.12
CA VAL A 62 29.27 32.40 1.80
C VAL A 62 27.80 32.71 2.03
N PRO A 63 26.94 32.66 0.98
CA PRO A 63 25.54 33.02 1.13
C PRO A 63 24.83 32.03 2.06
N ILE A 64 24.55 32.44 3.30
CA ILE A 64 23.84 31.64 4.33
C ILE A 64 22.44 31.22 3.83
N GLY A 65 21.84 32.02 2.95
CA GLY A 65 20.59 31.67 2.27
C GLY A 65 20.69 30.42 1.37
N SER A 66 21.88 30.09 0.85
CA SER A 66 22.07 28.91 -0.01
C SER A 66 22.03 27.59 0.79
N ILE A 67 22.60 27.59 2.01
CA ILE A 67 22.70 26.40 2.86
C ILE A 67 21.34 26.02 3.42
N GLY A 68 20.56 27.00 3.90
CA GLY A 68 19.19 26.78 4.35
C GLY A 68 18.27 26.25 3.23
N LYS A 69 18.39 26.81 2.02
CA LYS A 69 17.64 26.35 0.85
C LYS A 69 18.04 24.93 0.43
N TRP A 70 19.32 24.60 0.48
CA TRP A 70 19.83 23.25 0.22
C TRP A 70 19.31 22.22 1.21
N CYS A 71 19.43 22.48 2.52
CA CYS A 71 18.91 21.60 3.58
C CYS A 71 17.39 21.37 3.45
N ASN A 72 16.64 22.43 3.18
CA ASN A 72 15.19 22.33 3.00
C ASN A 72 14.84 21.49 1.76
N ASN A 73 15.57 21.67 0.65
CA ASN A 73 15.38 20.90 -0.58
C ASN A 73 15.66 19.40 -0.34
N LEU A 74 16.78 19.07 0.31
CA LEU A 74 17.13 17.68 0.66
C LEU A 74 16.02 17.01 1.49
N TRP A 75 15.53 17.71 2.52
CA TRP A 75 14.46 17.15 3.35
C TRP A 75 13.14 17.01 2.61
N ASN A 76 12.82 17.95 1.71
CA ASN A 76 11.61 17.87 0.89
C ASN A 76 11.65 16.67 -0.05
N LYS A 77 12.76 16.45 -0.76
CA LYS A 77 12.95 15.28 -1.63
C LYS A 77 12.80 13.97 -0.86
N TYR A 78 13.47 13.84 0.28
CA TYR A 78 13.35 12.65 1.11
C TYR A 78 11.93 12.43 1.65
N MET A 79 11.26 13.50 2.11
CA MET A 79 9.89 13.44 2.59
C MET A 79 8.90 13.06 1.48
N GLN A 80 9.11 13.56 0.27
CA GLN A 80 8.32 13.22 -0.92
C GLN A 80 8.51 11.75 -1.30
N ALA A 81 9.74 11.24 -1.27
CA ALA A 81 10.02 9.81 -1.48
C ALA A 81 9.31 8.91 -0.45
N LEU A 82 9.36 9.27 0.84
CA LEU A 82 8.63 8.52 1.89
C LEU A 82 7.11 8.57 1.70
N LYS A 83 6.55 9.71 1.29
CA LYS A 83 5.12 9.84 0.99
C LYS A 83 4.73 8.97 -0.21
N GLY A 84 5.52 8.97 -1.29
CA GLY A 84 5.30 8.11 -2.45
C GLY A 84 5.36 6.63 -2.08
N GLN A 85 6.34 6.21 -1.25
CA GLN A 85 6.39 4.83 -0.74
C GLN A 85 5.17 4.48 0.12
N LYS A 86 4.71 5.38 0.98
CA LYS A 86 3.50 5.18 1.80
C LYS A 86 2.27 5.00 0.92
N GLU A 87 2.13 5.86 -0.09
CA GLU A 87 1.03 5.83 -1.05
C GLU A 87 1.01 4.49 -1.81
N LEU A 88 2.17 4.05 -2.32
CA LEU A 88 2.33 2.77 -3.00
C LEU A 88 1.93 1.59 -2.10
N VAL A 89 2.42 1.56 -0.86
CA VAL A 89 2.07 0.53 0.13
C VAL A 89 0.56 0.56 0.43
N SER A 90 -0.07 1.73 0.46
CA SER A 90 -1.51 1.85 0.70
C SER A 90 -2.34 1.27 -0.44
N ILE A 91 -1.94 1.49 -1.69
CA ILE A 91 -2.62 0.90 -2.86
C ILE A 91 -2.45 -0.61 -2.87
N MET A 92 -1.22 -1.09 -2.64
CA MET A 92 -0.95 -2.52 -2.50
C MET A 92 -1.82 -3.14 -1.41
N GLN A 93 -2.02 -2.44 -0.29
CA GLN A 93 -2.84 -2.91 0.83
C GLN A 93 -4.31 -3.04 0.42
N VAL A 94 -4.88 -2.04 -0.26
CA VAL A 94 -6.26 -2.08 -0.76
C VAL A 94 -6.44 -3.20 -1.78
N GLY A 95 -5.55 -3.29 -2.78
CA GLY A 95 -5.60 -4.37 -3.78
C GLY A 95 -5.50 -5.76 -3.14
N THR A 96 -4.58 -5.95 -2.18
CA THR A 96 -4.45 -7.22 -1.44
C THR A 96 -5.73 -7.55 -0.66
N PHE A 97 -6.39 -6.55 -0.05
CA PHE A 97 -7.62 -6.77 0.70
C PHE A 97 -8.78 -7.21 -0.22
N ILE A 98 -8.93 -6.57 -1.39
CA ILE A 98 -9.92 -6.95 -2.39
C ILE A 98 -9.69 -8.39 -2.85
N THR A 99 -8.45 -8.74 -3.22
CA THR A 99 -8.11 -10.11 -3.63
C THR A 99 -8.43 -11.14 -2.54
N ILE A 100 -8.17 -10.84 -1.27
CA ILE A 100 -8.53 -11.76 -0.17
C ILE A 100 -10.05 -11.99 -0.14
N LYS A 101 -10.85 -10.92 -0.28
CA LYS A 101 -12.32 -11.03 -0.28
C LYS A 101 -12.86 -11.79 -1.49
N ASP A 102 -12.28 -11.58 -2.67
CA ASP A 102 -12.65 -12.35 -3.86
C ASP A 102 -12.28 -13.83 -3.69
N MET A 103 -11.10 -14.14 -3.13
CA MET A 103 -10.69 -15.52 -2.85
C MET A 103 -11.56 -16.20 -1.78
N ASP A 104 -12.00 -15.47 -0.75
CA ASP A 104 -12.95 -16.00 0.24
C ASP A 104 -14.29 -16.35 -0.42
N THR A 105 -14.77 -15.50 -1.33
CA THR A 105 -16.01 -15.75 -2.10
C THR A 105 -15.86 -16.98 -3.01
N ILE A 106 -14.75 -17.09 -3.72
CA ILE A 106 -14.41 -18.25 -4.54
C ILE A 106 -14.38 -19.53 -3.69
N ARG A 107 -13.78 -19.48 -2.49
CA ARG A 107 -13.74 -20.64 -1.58
C ARG A 107 -15.14 -21.10 -1.19
N VAL A 108 -16.03 -20.17 -0.85
CA VAL A 108 -17.42 -20.51 -0.50
C VAL A 108 -18.15 -21.15 -1.68
N LEU A 109 -17.96 -20.63 -2.90
CA LEU A 109 -18.57 -21.20 -4.10
C LEU A 109 -18.02 -22.59 -4.44
N VAL A 110 -16.72 -22.81 -4.26
CA VAL A 110 -16.11 -24.15 -4.40
C VAL A 110 -16.70 -25.13 -3.39
N GLY A 111 -16.86 -24.73 -2.12
CA GLY A 111 -17.49 -25.59 -1.11
C GLY A 111 -18.96 -25.89 -1.43
N LYS A 112 -19.72 -24.92 -1.95
CA LYS A 112 -21.09 -25.17 -2.44
C LYS A 112 -21.10 -26.16 -3.59
N LEU A 113 -20.16 -26.01 -4.54
CA LEU A 113 -20.04 -26.90 -5.69
C LEU A 113 -19.76 -28.35 -5.27
N GLU A 114 -18.88 -28.55 -4.29
CA GLU A 114 -18.56 -29.86 -3.70
C GLU A 114 -19.83 -30.52 -3.13
N VAL A 115 -20.63 -29.78 -2.34
CA VAL A 115 -21.90 -30.27 -1.79
C VAL A 115 -22.92 -30.64 -2.88
N GLU A 116 -22.99 -29.88 -3.97
CA GLU A 116 -23.89 -30.22 -5.08
C GLU A 116 -23.42 -31.48 -5.83
N ILE A 117 -22.11 -31.67 -6.03
CA ILE A 117 -21.54 -32.88 -6.63
C ILE A 117 -21.85 -34.10 -5.77
N GLU A 118 -21.61 -34.02 -4.46
CA GLU A 118 -21.91 -35.11 -3.52
C GLU A 118 -23.39 -35.47 -3.55
N GLY A 119 -24.28 -34.48 -3.56
CA GLY A 119 -25.72 -34.71 -3.66
C GLY A 119 -26.15 -35.34 -4.99
N LEU A 120 -25.52 -34.96 -6.11
CA LEU A 120 -25.77 -35.59 -7.41
C LEU A 120 -25.32 -37.06 -7.43
N VAL A 121 -24.15 -37.36 -6.85
CA VAL A 121 -23.62 -38.73 -6.75
C VAL A 121 -24.53 -39.59 -5.88
N GLN A 122 -24.94 -39.11 -4.70
CA GLN A 122 -25.84 -39.83 -3.81
C GLN A 122 -27.20 -40.13 -4.47
N ASN A 123 -27.77 -39.16 -5.17
CA ASN A 123 -29.02 -39.38 -5.91
C ASN A 123 -28.85 -40.41 -7.03
N ALA A 124 -27.73 -40.37 -7.76
CA ALA A 124 -27.45 -41.34 -8.81
C ALA A 124 -27.27 -42.76 -8.24
N GLU A 125 -26.56 -42.91 -7.12
CA GLU A 125 -26.42 -44.20 -6.43
C GLU A 125 -27.77 -44.76 -5.95
N PHE A 126 -28.63 -43.90 -5.38
CA PHE A 126 -29.96 -44.30 -4.94
C PHE A 126 -30.86 -44.75 -6.12
N ALA A 127 -30.83 -44.02 -7.24
CA ALA A 127 -31.58 -44.39 -8.45
C ALA A 127 -31.13 -45.74 -9.05
N LEU A 128 -29.88 -46.15 -8.82
CA LEU A 128 -29.33 -47.43 -9.28
C LEU A 128 -29.67 -48.61 -8.35
N GLN A 129 -30.03 -48.34 -7.09
CA GLN A 129 -30.34 -49.37 -6.09
C GLN A 129 -31.84 -49.68 -5.98
N ASP A 130 -32.72 -48.76 -6.35
CA ASP A 130 -34.17 -48.91 -6.25
C ASP A 130 -34.79 -49.39 -7.57
N GLU A 131 -35.48 -50.54 -7.55
CA GLU A 131 -36.15 -51.12 -8.72
C GLU A 131 -37.54 -50.52 -8.98
N GLY A 132 -38.03 -49.65 -8.09
CA GLY A 132 -39.35 -49.02 -8.21
C GLY A 132 -39.40 -47.86 -9.21
N GLU A 133 -40.15 -48.00 -10.30
CA GLU A 133 -40.29 -46.98 -11.36
C GLU A 133 -40.69 -45.58 -10.83
N VAL A 134 -41.59 -45.53 -9.85
CA VAL A 134 -42.06 -44.27 -9.24
C VAL A 134 -40.98 -43.61 -8.39
N ALA A 135 -40.17 -44.40 -7.67
CA ALA A 135 -39.07 -43.91 -6.85
C ALA A 135 -37.92 -43.39 -7.72
N VAL A 136 -37.56 -44.13 -8.77
CA VAL A 136 -36.54 -43.70 -9.74
C VAL A 136 -36.93 -42.37 -10.42
N LYS A 137 -38.20 -42.20 -10.78
CA LYS A 137 -38.69 -40.95 -11.40
C LYS A 137 -38.55 -39.74 -10.48
N LEU A 138 -38.88 -39.88 -9.20
CA LEU A 138 -38.71 -38.84 -8.18
C LEU A 138 -37.23 -38.44 -8.03
N VAL A 139 -36.33 -39.42 -8.03
CA VAL A 139 -34.89 -39.20 -7.88
C VAL A 139 -34.31 -38.51 -9.10
N ILE A 140 -34.76 -38.87 -10.31
CA ILE A 140 -34.37 -38.19 -11.56
C ILE A 140 -34.78 -36.71 -11.53
N ASP A 141 -35.96 -36.39 -11.01
CA ASP A 141 -36.40 -35.00 -10.92
C ASP A 141 -35.58 -34.20 -9.88
N GLU A 142 -35.15 -34.82 -8.78
CA GLU A 142 -34.21 -34.20 -7.82
C GLU A 142 -32.80 -34.02 -8.44
N ILE A 143 -32.32 -34.97 -9.25
CA ILE A 143 -31.06 -34.84 -10.01
C ILE A 143 -31.12 -33.64 -10.95
N LYS A 144 -32.21 -33.47 -11.71
CA LYS A 144 -32.37 -32.32 -12.61
C LYS A 144 -32.30 -31.00 -11.85
N LYS A 145 -32.98 -30.91 -10.71
CA LYS A 145 -32.97 -29.72 -9.86
C LYS A 145 -31.57 -29.41 -9.30
N LYS A 146 -30.85 -30.43 -8.82
CA LYS A 146 -29.47 -30.25 -8.35
C LYS A 146 -28.52 -29.88 -9.48
N LEU A 147 -28.73 -30.40 -10.69
CA LEU A 147 -27.94 -30.04 -11.87
C LEU A 147 -28.13 -28.57 -12.26
N GLU A 148 -29.35 -28.04 -12.14
CA GLU A 148 -29.61 -26.62 -12.34
C GLU A 148 -28.85 -25.76 -11.31
N MET A 149 -28.96 -26.07 -10.01
CA MET A 149 -28.21 -25.35 -8.97
C MET A 149 -26.69 -25.48 -9.09
N PHE A 150 -26.20 -26.64 -9.55
CA PHE A 150 -24.80 -26.87 -9.87
C PHE A 150 -24.33 -25.95 -10.99
N ASN A 151 -25.10 -25.83 -12.08
CA ASN A 151 -24.76 -24.98 -13.21
C ASN A 151 -24.73 -23.49 -12.80
N GLU A 152 -25.72 -23.03 -12.04
CA GLU A 152 -25.72 -21.66 -11.47
C GLU A 152 -24.48 -21.40 -10.60
N THR A 153 -24.08 -22.39 -9.81
CA THR A 153 -22.90 -22.27 -8.93
C THR A 153 -21.60 -22.23 -9.72
N ILE A 154 -21.49 -22.99 -10.82
CA ILE A 154 -20.37 -22.92 -11.76
C ILE A 154 -20.29 -21.55 -12.42
N ASP A 155 -21.41 -21.02 -12.90
CA ASP A 155 -21.44 -19.71 -13.56
C ASP A 155 -20.99 -18.60 -12.61
N ALA A 156 -21.49 -18.61 -11.37
CA ALA A 156 -21.05 -17.69 -10.32
C ALA A 156 -19.56 -17.85 -10.01
N LEU A 157 -19.06 -19.08 -9.89
CA LEU A 157 -17.65 -19.37 -9.62
C LEU A 157 -16.75 -18.87 -10.76
N ALA A 158 -17.15 -19.09 -12.00
CA ALA A 158 -16.45 -18.62 -13.19
C ALA A 158 -16.40 -17.09 -13.23
N GLU A 159 -17.51 -16.42 -12.90
CA GLU A 159 -17.56 -14.96 -12.85
C GLU A 159 -16.63 -14.38 -11.77
N HIS A 160 -16.72 -14.87 -10.54
CA HIS A 160 -15.88 -14.40 -9.44
C HIS A 160 -14.39 -14.66 -9.68
N THR A 161 -14.04 -15.80 -10.27
CA THR A 161 -12.66 -16.13 -10.64
C THR A 161 -12.12 -15.19 -11.71
N ARG A 162 -12.92 -14.90 -12.75
CA ARG A 162 -12.55 -13.93 -13.80
C ARG A 162 -12.36 -12.53 -13.21
N LYS A 163 -13.29 -12.10 -12.36
CA LYS A 163 -13.23 -10.79 -11.69
C LYS A 163 -11.96 -10.68 -10.84
N CYS A 164 -11.69 -11.66 -10.00
CA CYS A 164 -10.48 -11.71 -9.17
C CYS A 164 -9.21 -11.58 -10.01
N SER A 165 -9.10 -12.37 -11.09
CA SER A 165 -7.96 -12.33 -12.01
C SER A 165 -7.78 -10.95 -12.69
N ARG A 166 -8.89 -10.35 -13.13
CA ARG A 166 -8.91 -9.01 -13.73
C ARG A 166 -8.47 -7.95 -12.72
N ASP A 167 -9.01 -7.99 -11.51
CA ASP A 167 -8.75 -6.99 -10.48
C ASP A 167 -7.28 -7.08 -10.01
N ILE A 168 -6.70 -8.28 -9.90
CA ILE A 168 -5.26 -8.49 -9.66
C ILE A 168 -4.43 -7.87 -10.79
N SER A 169 -4.80 -8.16 -12.04
CA SER A 169 -4.06 -7.67 -13.22
C SER A 169 -4.10 -6.15 -13.33
N GLN A 170 -5.26 -5.54 -13.08
CA GLN A 170 -5.44 -4.10 -13.05
C GLN A 170 -4.66 -3.46 -11.88
N ALA A 171 -4.76 -4.04 -10.67
CA ALA A 171 -4.02 -3.56 -9.51
C ALA A 171 -2.50 -3.57 -9.77
N ARG A 172 -1.98 -4.65 -10.37
CA ARG A 172 -0.57 -4.74 -10.77
C ARG A 172 -0.18 -3.64 -11.76
N THR A 173 -1.00 -3.37 -12.77
CA THR A 173 -0.76 -2.30 -13.74
C THR A 173 -0.74 -0.92 -13.07
N VAL A 174 -1.71 -0.63 -12.20
CA VAL A 174 -1.76 0.64 -11.45
C VAL A 174 -0.53 0.82 -10.57
N ILE A 175 -0.10 -0.25 -9.88
CA ILE A 175 1.11 -0.25 -9.05
C ILE A 175 2.35 0.04 -9.92
N LEU A 176 2.51 -0.65 -11.05
CA LEU A 176 3.64 -0.45 -11.96
C LEU A 176 3.65 0.97 -12.52
N GLN A 177 2.51 1.49 -12.98
CA GLN A 177 2.40 2.87 -13.44
C GLN A 177 2.78 3.87 -12.35
N ARG A 178 2.39 3.62 -11.09
CA ARG A 178 2.76 4.51 -9.99
C ARG A 178 4.25 4.43 -9.67
N ILE A 179 4.88 3.25 -9.76
CA ILE A 179 6.34 3.12 -9.62
C ILE A 179 7.07 3.89 -10.74
N ILE A 180 6.64 3.71 -11.99
CA ILE A 180 7.24 4.36 -13.17
C ILE A 180 7.05 5.88 -13.15
N ARG A 181 5.93 6.39 -12.61
CA ARG A 181 5.69 7.84 -12.44
C ARG A 181 6.47 8.46 -11.27
N TYR A 182 7.05 7.64 -10.38
CA TYR A 182 7.86 8.10 -9.24
C TYR A 182 9.38 7.75 -9.35
N PRO A 183 10.10 7.94 -10.48
CA PRO A 183 11.54 7.77 -10.51
C PRO A 183 12.20 9.12 -10.21
N GLY A 184 12.22 9.52 -8.93
CA GLY A 184 13.13 10.56 -8.42
C GLY A 184 13.04 11.98 -9.02
N GLN A 185 12.02 12.77 -8.64
CA GLN A 185 12.14 14.24 -8.61
C GLN A 185 12.68 14.71 -7.25
#